data_AF-A0AAX0I4X6-F1
#
_entry.id   AF-A0AAX0I4X6-F1
#
_cell.length_a   1.000
_cell.length_b   1.000
_cell.length_c   1.000
_cell.angle_alpha   90.00
_cell.angle_beta   90.00
_cell.angle_gamma   90.00
#
_symmetry.space_group_name_H-M   'P 1'
#
loop_
_entity.id
_entity.type
_entity.pdbx_description
1 polymer ?
#
loop_
_entity_poly.entity_id
_entity_poly.type
_entity_poly.pdbx_seq_one_letter_code
_entity_poly.pdbx_strand_id
1 'polypeptide(L)'
;MAEFDSFTEATRSDLEWWGYEFALHRDMDYLGMASKNMLQVLIEHRGEMPPPNVGFKPMEVDARAQRVEDVIGGIARQDVVMACVLRGYYCGRGRKNFERMETANNLIANAGHAPLRQGAYLTLRAAGFELVGRRLRPNAVRPMLQVVA
;
A
#
# COMPACT_ATOMS: atom_id res chain seq x y z
N MET A 1 -17.78 3.66 22.56
CA MET A 1 -16.63 4.45 22.04
C MET A 1 -15.35 3.64 21.81
N ALA A 2 -15.18 2.42 22.35
CA ALA A 2 -13.93 1.65 22.21
C ALA A 2 -13.75 0.88 20.87
N GLU A 3 -14.83 0.63 20.14
CA GLU A 3 -14.79 -0.23 18.95
C GLU A 3 -14.06 0.45 17.76
N PHE A 4 -14.24 1.77 17.59
CA PHE A 4 -13.62 2.55 16.52
C PHE A 4 -12.09 2.67 16.67
N ASP A 5 -11.60 2.78 17.91
CA ASP A 5 -10.16 2.85 18.19
C ASP A 5 -9.48 1.51 17.85
N SER A 6 -10.14 0.38 18.14
CA SER A 6 -9.59 -0.96 17.85
C SER A 6 -9.46 -1.23 16.33
N PHE A 7 -10.41 -0.77 15.52
CA PHE A 7 -10.34 -0.93 14.06
C PHE A 7 -9.23 -0.07 13.44
N THR A 8 -9.06 1.14 13.94
CA THR A 8 -8.00 2.07 13.51
C THR A 8 -6.64 1.49 13.88
N GLU A 9 -6.49 1.02 15.11
CA GLU A 9 -5.25 0.41 15.60
C GLU A 9 -4.89 -0.87 14.84
N ALA A 10 -5.85 -1.75 14.60
CA ALA A 10 -5.61 -2.98 13.85
C ALA A 10 -5.24 -2.69 12.37
N THR A 11 -5.81 -1.66 11.74
CA THR A 11 -5.43 -1.26 10.37
C THR A 11 -4.01 -0.72 10.34
N ARG A 12 -3.66 0.10 11.34
CA ARG A 12 -2.29 0.61 11.50
C ARG A 12 -1.31 -0.53 11.69
N SER A 13 -1.61 -1.50 12.57
CA SER A 13 -0.77 -2.67 12.80
C SER A 13 -0.58 -3.49 11.51
N ASP A 14 -1.65 -3.70 10.72
CA ASP A 14 -1.56 -4.42 9.44
C ASP A 14 -0.66 -3.68 8.43
N LEU A 15 -0.82 -2.37 8.29
CA LEU A 15 -0.01 -1.56 7.37
C LEU A 15 1.45 -1.44 7.82
N GLU A 16 1.71 -1.36 9.12
CA GLU A 16 3.07 -1.36 9.66
C GLU A 16 3.78 -2.69 9.46
N TRP A 17 3.05 -3.80 9.61
CA TRP A 17 3.55 -5.15 9.35
C TRP A 17 3.81 -5.35 7.85
N TRP A 18 2.87 -4.94 6.99
CA TRP A 18 3.07 -4.90 5.55
C TRP A 18 4.31 -4.09 5.15
N GLY A 19 4.49 -2.90 5.72
CA GLY A 19 5.66 -2.06 5.48
C GLY A 19 6.99 -2.67 5.96
N TYR A 20 6.96 -3.57 6.95
CA TYR A 20 8.12 -4.35 7.38
C TYR A 20 8.45 -5.48 6.40
N GLU A 21 7.43 -6.22 5.95
CA GLU A 21 7.62 -7.33 5.01
C GLU A 21 8.05 -6.86 3.62
N PHE A 22 7.42 -5.81 3.10
CA PHE A 22 7.69 -5.23 1.79
C PHE A 22 8.57 -3.98 1.86
N ALA A 23 9.44 -3.88 2.87
CA ALA A 23 10.29 -2.71 3.04
C ALA A 23 11.19 -2.50 1.82
N LEU A 24 11.31 -1.26 1.34
CA LEU A 24 11.99 -0.96 0.06
C LEU A 24 13.49 -1.31 0.04
N HIS A 25 14.11 -1.45 1.21
CA HIS A 25 15.51 -1.90 1.33
C HIS A 25 15.65 -3.43 1.25
N ARG A 26 14.54 -4.18 1.30
CA ARG A 26 14.48 -5.64 1.15
C ARG A 26 14.19 -6.08 -0.29
N ASP A 27 13.95 -5.15 -1.22
CA ASP A 27 13.94 -5.43 -2.65
C ASP A 27 15.38 -5.87 -3.03
N MET A 28 15.66 -7.17 -2.91
CA MET A 28 17.01 -7.73 -3.00
C MET A 28 17.43 -7.98 -4.45
N ASP A 29 18.73 -7.77 -4.71
CA ASP A 29 19.43 -8.23 -5.92
C ASP A 29 19.75 -9.73 -5.79
N TYR A 30 18.76 -10.60 -5.95
CA TYR A 30 19.07 -12.01 -6.21
C TYR A 30 19.45 -12.15 -7.69
N LEU A 31 20.70 -12.55 -7.96
CA LEU A 31 21.24 -12.83 -9.31
C LEU A 31 21.47 -11.60 -10.20
N GLY A 32 21.67 -10.41 -9.63
CA GLY A 32 21.91 -9.19 -10.41
C GLY A 32 20.64 -8.62 -11.08
N MET A 33 19.47 -9.13 -10.69
CA MET A 33 18.18 -8.52 -10.99
C MET A 33 17.50 -8.13 -9.68
N ALA A 34 17.13 -6.86 -9.53
CA ALA A 34 16.32 -6.40 -8.42
C ALA A 34 14.95 -7.09 -8.50
N SER A 35 14.67 -8.03 -7.60
CA SER A 35 13.37 -8.69 -7.57
C SER A 35 12.33 -7.72 -7.03
N LYS A 36 11.36 -7.34 -7.86
CA LYS A 36 10.27 -6.41 -7.50
C LYS A 36 9.07 -7.19 -7.01
N ASN A 37 8.42 -6.70 -5.95
CA ASN A 37 7.13 -7.23 -5.54
C ASN A 37 6.01 -6.81 -6.52
N MET A 38 4.87 -7.50 -6.44
CA MET A 38 3.76 -7.33 -7.40
C MET A 38 3.24 -5.89 -7.44
N LEU A 39 3.12 -5.20 -6.30
CA LEU A 39 2.69 -3.80 -6.29
C LEU A 39 3.69 -2.90 -7.03
N GLN A 40 4.99 -3.09 -6.84
CA GLN A 40 6.01 -2.32 -7.54
C GLN A 40 5.88 -2.51 -9.06
N VAL A 41 5.64 -3.75 -9.50
CA VAL A 41 5.44 -4.05 -10.91
C VAL A 41 4.16 -3.38 -11.42
N LEU A 42 3.05 -3.45 -10.68
CA LEU A 42 1.83 -2.74 -11.04
C LEU A 42 2.06 -1.23 -11.13
N ILE A 43 2.81 -0.62 -10.21
CA ILE A 43 3.14 0.81 -10.27
C ILE A 43 3.89 1.16 -11.57
N GLU A 44 4.89 0.37 -11.93
CA GLU A 44 5.70 0.58 -13.15
C GLU A 44 4.91 0.36 -14.43
N HIS A 45 3.95 -0.56 -14.41
CA HIS A 45 3.05 -0.85 -15.51
C HIS A 45 1.71 -0.11 -15.40
N ARG A 46 1.62 0.95 -14.58
CA ARG A 46 0.44 1.83 -14.45
C ARG A 46 -0.87 1.09 -14.10
N GLY A 47 -0.74 0.06 -13.28
CA GLY A 47 -1.85 -0.80 -12.83
C GLY A 47 -2.13 -1.97 -13.75
N GLU A 48 -1.49 -2.06 -14.92
CA GLU A 48 -1.64 -3.18 -15.84
C GLU A 48 -0.75 -4.36 -15.41
N MET A 49 -1.25 -5.58 -15.64
CA MET A 49 -0.47 -6.77 -15.38
C MET A 49 0.66 -6.85 -16.42
N PRO A 50 1.92 -7.00 -15.99
CA PRO A 50 3.04 -7.12 -16.91
C PRO A 50 2.90 -8.39 -17.78
N PRO A 51 3.52 -8.42 -18.97
CA PRO A 51 3.58 -9.63 -19.77
C PRO A 51 4.29 -10.77 -19.01
N PRO A 52 3.96 -12.05 -19.27
CA PRO A 52 4.45 -13.21 -18.50
C PRO A 52 5.96 -13.39 -18.44
N ASN A 53 6.71 -12.66 -19.26
CA ASN A 53 8.16 -12.66 -19.34
C ASN A 53 8.83 -11.68 -18.36
N VAL A 54 8.07 -10.87 -17.62
CA VAL A 54 8.62 -10.05 -16.53
C VAL A 54 8.73 -10.95 -15.30
N GLY A 55 9.95 -11.44 -15.04
CA GLY A 55 10.21 -12.29 -13.89
C GLY A 55 9.90 -11.57 -12.58
N PHE A 56 8.85 -11.99 -11.89
CA PHE A 56 8.64 -11.66 -10.49
C PHE A 56 9.05 -12.86 -9.64
N LYS A 57 9.86 -12.64 -8.61
CA LYS A 57 10.15 -13.69 -7.63
C LYS A 57 8.95 -13.76 -6.69
N PRO A 58 8.24 -14.89 -6.57
CA PRO A 58 7.34 -15.11 -5.46
C PRO A 58 8.22 -15.14 -4.21
N MET A 59 8.21 -14.07 -3.42
CA MET A 59 8.73 -14.18 -2.07
C MET A 59 7.72 -15.03 -1.30
N GLU A 60 8.17 -15.96 -0.48
CA GLU A 60 7.31 -16.48 0.58
C GLU A 60 7.04 -15.30 1.52
N VAL A 61 5.83 -14.72 1.41
CA VAL A 61 5.40 -13.58 2.21
C VAL A 61 4.44 -14.09 3.28
N ASP A 62 4.52 -13.51 4.47
CA ASP A 62 3.51 -13.67 5.49
C ASP A 62 2.09 -13.38 4.96
N ALA A 63 1.15 -14.29 5.24
CA ALA A 63 -0.20 -14.22 4.69
C ALA A 63 -0.95 -12.94 5.12
N ARG A 64 -0.65 -12.38 6.30
CA ARG A 64 -1.26 -11.12 6.75
C ARG A 64 -0.73 -9.95 5.93
N ALA A 65 0.57 -9.86 5.68
CA ALA A 65 1.15 -8.85 4.81
C ALA A 65 0.67 -8.99 3.36
N GLN A 66 0.57 -10.22 2.84
CA GLN A 66 0.08 -10.46 1.48
C GLN A 66 -1.36 -9.95 1.27
N ARG A 67 -2.26 -10.11 2.26
CA ARG A 67 -3.62 -9.55 2.16
C ARG A 67 -3.63 -8.03 2.00
N VAL A 68 -2.73 -7.32 2.70
CA VAL A 68 -2.59 -5.87 2.57
C VAL A 68 -2.03 -5.51 1.20
N GLU A 69 -1.04 -6.24 0.72
CA GLU A 69 -0.47 -6.10 -0.63
C GLU A 69 -1.54 -6.27 -1.70
N ASP A 70 -2.41 -7.27 -1.59
CA ASP A 70 -3.51 -7.50 -2.55
C ASP A 70 -4.52 -6.34 -2.55
N VAL A 71 -4.85 -5.82 -1.36
CA VAL A 71 -5.74 -4.64 -1.22
C VAL A 71 -5.12 -3.42 -1.90
N ILE A 72 -3.84 -3.14 -1.65
CA ILE A 72 -3.13 -1.99 -2.22
C ILE A 72 -2.89 -2.18 -3.72
N GLY A 73 -2.64 -3.40 -4.20
CA GLY A 73 -2.61 -3.72 -5.63
C GLY A 73 -3.97 -3.46 -6.29
N GLY A 74 -5.06 -3.80 -5.61
CA GLY A 74 -6.41 -3.43 -6.04
C GLY A 74 -6.67 -1.92 -6.01
N ILE A 75 -6.05 -1.16 -5.10
CA ILE A 75 -6.08 0.31 -5.11
C ILE A 75 -5.28 0.83 -6.30
N ALA A 76 -4.09 0.28 -6.57
CA ALA A 76 -3.19 0.74 -7.64
C ALA A 76 -3.84 0.68 -9.04
N ARG A 77 -4.72 -0.31 -9.27
CA ARG A 77 -5.50 -0.41 -10.52
C ARG A 77 -6.52 0.72 -10.71
N GLN A 78 -6.93 1.40 -9.64
CA GLN A 78 -7.95 2.47 -9.65
C GLN A 78 -7.32 3.85 -9.42
N ASP A 79 -6.35 3.91 -8.52
CA ASP A 79 -5.62 5.10 -8.10
C ASP A 79 -4.18 4.71 -7.76
N VAL A 80 -3.33 4.66 -8.80
CA VAL A 80 -1.91 4.35 -8.67
C VAL A 80 -1.17 5.36 -7.80
N VAL A 81 -1.61 6.62 -7.78
CA VAL A 81 -0.99 7.69 -6.99
C VAL A 81 -1.18 7.42 -5.50
N MET A 82 -2.39 7.06 -5.07
CA MET A 82 -2.66 6.67 -3.68
C MET A 82 -1.85 5.44 -3.26
N ALA A 83 -1.75 4.44 -4.14
CA ALA A 83 -0.94 3.25 -3.87
C ALA A 83 0.56 3.59 -3.69
N CYS A 84 1.11 4.48 -4.53
CA CYS A 84 2.47 4.99 -4.39
C CYS A 84 2.68 5.74 -3.07
N VAL A 85 1.70 6.55 -2.62
CA VAL A 85 1.74 7.24 -1.34
C VAL A 85 1.80 6.26 -0.16
N LEU A 86 0.93 5.25 -0.17
CA LEU A 86 0.90 4.21 0.87
C LEU A 86 2.22 3.43 0.92
N ARG A 87 2.73 3.01 -0.25
CA ARG A 87 4.02 2.32 -0.38
C ARG A 87 5.19 3.17 0.11
N GLY A 88 5.30 4.42 -0.33
CA GLY A 88 6.36 5.31 0.12
C GLY A 88 6.33 5.56 1.63
N TYR A 89 5.14 5.66 2.23
CA TYR A 89 4.99 5.94 3.65
C TYR A 89 5.28 4.72 4.56
N TYR A 90 4.73 3.55 4.24
CA TYR A 90 4.85 2.36 5.10
C TYR A 90 6.08 1.52 4.77
N CYS A 91 6.40 1.31 3.48
CA CYS A 91 7.55 0.53 3.04
C CYS A 91 8.86 1.32 3.08
N GLY A 92 8.80 2.66 3.15
CA GLY A 92 9.94 3.56 3.41
C GLY A 92 10.40 3.54 4.89
N ARG A 93 10.24 2.42 5.59
CA ARG A 93 10.59 2.27 7.01
C ARG A 93 12.07 2.60 7.25
N GLY A 94 12.36 3.26 8.37
CA GLY A 94 13.70 3.74 8.72
C GLY A 94 14.06 5.12 8.12
N ARG A 95 13.27 5.62 7.17
CA ARG A 95 13.43 6.96 6.60
C ARG A 95 12.65 8.03 7.36
N LYS A 96 13.09 9.29 7.26
CA LYS A 96 12.39 10.48 7.77
C LYS A 96 11.12 10.75 6.96
N ASN A 97 10.18 11.51 7.53
CA ASN A 97 8.90 11.79 6.88
C ASN A 97 9.04 12.44 5.49
N PHE A 98 10.00 13.35 5.31
CA PHE A 98 10.24 13.99 4.01
C PHE A 98 10.81 13.00 2.97
N GLU A 99 11.71 12.11 3.38
CA GLU A 99 12.31 11.08 2.52
C GLU A 99 11.28 10.05 2.06
N ARG A 100 10.31 9.71 2.93
CA ARG A 100 9.17 8.84 2.56
C ARG A 100 8.28 9.49 1.50
N MET A 101 8.02 10.80 1.65
CA MET A 101 7.27 11.56 0.66
C MET A 101 8.04 11.68 -0.66
N GLU A 102 9.34 11.93 -0.61
CA GLU A 102 10.20 11.92 -1.80
C GLU A 102 10.18 10.57 -2.51
N THR A 103 10.25 9.48 -1.73
CA THR A 103 10.13 8.12 -2.25
C THR A 103 8.78 7.89 -2.94
N ALA A 104 7.68 8.33 -2.32
CA ALA A 104 6.35 8.26 -2.95
C ALA A 104 6.31 9.07 -4.26
N ASN A 105 6.88 10.28 -4.28
CA ASN A 105 6.94 11.11 -5.47
C ASN A 105 7.78 10.48 -6.59
N ASN A 106 8.88 9.78 -6.26
CA ASN A 106 9.64 9.02 -7.24
C ASN A 106 8.82 7.88 -7.84
N LEU A 107 8.05 7.15 -7.02
CA LEU A 107 7.14 6.10 -7.50
C LEU A 107 6.01 6.68 -8.40
N ILE A 108 5.45 7.82 -8.01
CA ILE A 108 4.43 8.54 -8.78
C ILE A 108 4.98 9.00 -10.14
N ALA A 109 6.20 9.56 -10.15
CA ALA A 109 6.87 9.96 -11.37
C ALA A 109 7.16 8.77 -12.30
N ASN A 110 7.61 7.64 -11.74
CA ASN A 110 7.82 6.39 -12.50
C ASN A 110 6.51 5.86 -13.10
N ALA A 111 5.39 6.02 -12.41
CA ALA A 111 4.06 5.70 -12.93
C ALA A 111 3.56 6.70 -14.00
N GLY A 112 4.30 7.78 -14.28
CA GLY A 112 3.96 8.79 -15.28
C GLY A 112 3.05 9.92 -14.77
N HIS A 113 2.95 10.10 -13.46
CA HIS A 113 2.12 11.14 -12.84
C HIS A 113 2.97 12.29 -12.26
N ALA A 114 2.35 13.46 -12.08
CA ALA A 114 3.02 14.60 -11.48
C ALA A 114 3.26 14.40 -9.97
N PRO A 115 4.40 14.85 -9.42
CA PRO A 115 4.69 14.72 -8.00
C PRO A 115 3.72 15.55 -7.15
N LEU A 116 3.45 15.06 -5.94
CA LEU A 116 2.54 15.69 -5.01
C LEU A 116 3.23 16.75 -4.16
N ARG A 117 2.47 17.78 -3.80
CA ARG A 117 2.80 18.71 -2.72
C ARG A 117 2.49 18.08 -1.36
N GLN A 118 3.13 18.58 -0.30
CA GLN A 118 3.03 18.01 1.04
C GLN A 118 1.57 17.88 1.55
N GLY A 119 0.74 18.91 1.36
CA GLY A 119 -0.67 18.85 1.77
C GLY A 119 -1.44 17.72 1.08
N ALA A 120 -1.31 17.61 -0.25
CA ALA A 120 -1.96 16.55 -1.02
C ALA A 120 -1.47 15.15 -0.62
N TYR A 121 -0.16 15.01 -0.36
CA TYR A 121 0.43 13.77 0.15
C TYR A 121 -0.18 13.34 1.49
N LEU A 122 -0.30 14.26 2.45
CA LEU A 122 -0.89 13.97 3.77
C LEU A 122 -2.37 13.60 3.66
N THR A 123 -3.13 14.31 2.83
CA THR A 123 -4.54 14.02 2.57
C THR A 123 -4.72 12.64 1.93
N LEU A 124 -3.95 12.32 0.88
CA LEU A 124 -4.02 11.01 0.22
C LEU A 124 -3.58 9.87 1.12
N ARG A 125 -2.57 10.09 1.97
CA ARG A 125 -2.16 9.09 2.97
C ARG A 125 -3.30 8.77 3.94
N ALA A 126 -3.96 9.79 4.47
CA ALA A 126 -5.09 9.61 5.39
C ALA A 126 -6.27 8.91 4.69
N ALA A 127 -6.64 9.35 3.49
CA ALA A 127 -7.71 8.73 2.71
C ALA A 127 -7.39 7.26 2.34
N GLY A 128 -6.15 6.98 1.98
CA GLY A 128 -5.67 5.63 1.67
C GLY A 128 -5.70 4.71 2.90
N PHE A 129 -5.31 5.21 4.08
CA PHE A 129 -5.43 4.47 5.34
C PHE A 129 -6.88 4.04 5.61
N GLU A 130 -7.83 4.98 5.51
CA GLU A 130 -9.26 4.70 5.69
C GLU A 130 -9.81 3.72 4.64
N LEU A 131 -9.35 3.84 3.39
CA LEU A 131 -9.74 2.93 2.32
C LEU A 131 -9.23 1.51 2.57
N VAL A 132 -7.97 1.35 2.98
CA VAL A 132 -7.39 0.05 3.32
C VAL A 132 -8.14 -0.59 4.48
N GLY A 133 -8.41 0.17 5.55
CA GLY A 133 -9.20 -0.32 6.70
C GLY A 133 -10.57 -0.86 6.28
N ARG A 134 -11.30 -0.10 5.45
CA ARG A 134 -12.60 -0.53 4.90
C ARG A 134 -12.50 -1.78 4.04
N ARG A 135 -11.46 -1.92 3.21
CA ARG A 135 -11.29 -3.09 2.32
C ARG A 135 -10.85 -4.35 3.08
N LEU A 136 -10.01 -4.21 4.10
CA LEU A 136 -9.58 -5.34 4.93
C LEU A 136 -10.70 -5.86 5.83
N ARG A 137 -11.60 -4.96 6.26
CA ARG A 137 -12.66 -5.26 7.23
C ARG A 137 -14.00 -4.68 6.75
N PRO A 138 -14.57 -5.20 5.66
CA PRO A 138 -15.80 -4.65 5.06
C PRO A 138 -17.02 -4.73 5.98
N ASN A 139 -17.02 -5.64 6.95
CA ASN A 139 -18.14 -5.88 7.87
C ASN A 139 -18.07 -5.07 9.17
N ALA A 140 -17.01 -4.29 9.40
CA ALA A 140 -16.84 -3.47 10.60
C ALA A 140 -17.77 -2.24 10.68
N VAL A 141 -18.49 -1.92 9.58
CA VAL A 141 -19.31 -0.71 9.44
C VAL A 141 -20.81 -1.02 9.29
N ARG A 142 -21.32 -2.12 9.86
CA ARG A 142 -22.77 -2.30 10.01
C ARG A 142 -23.21 -1.93 11.44
N PRO A 143 -23.55 -0.65 11.73
CA PRO A 143 -24.43 -0.41 12.86
C PRO A 143 -25.77 -1.09 12.57
N MET A 144 -26.29 -1.77 13.59
CA MET A 144 -27.58 -2.43 13.60
C MET A 144 -28.70 -1.50 13.12
N LEU A 145 -29.09 -1.62 11.85
CA LEU A 145 -30.50 -1.54 11.50
C LEU A 145 -31.06 -2.95 11.66
N GLN A 146 -31.17 -3.40 12.92
CA GLN A 146 -32.17 -4.41 13.24
C GLN A 146 -33.52 -3.72 13.14
N VAL A 147 -34.17 -4.03 12.03
CA VAL A 147 -35.59 -3.87 11.75
C VAL A 147 -36.38 -4.18 13.03
N VAL A 148 -37.03 -3.15 13.56
CA VAL A 148 -38.18 -3.33 14.45
C VAL A 148 -39.29 -3.93 13.58
N ALA A 149 -39.61 -5.19 13.83
CA ALA A 149 -40.82 -5.87 13.36
C ALA A 149 -41.62 -6.29 14.59
#